data_AF-A0AAU5MG78-F1
#
_entry.id   AF-A0AAU5MG78-F1
#
_cell.length_a   1.000
_cell.length_b   1.000
_cell.length_c   1.000
_cell.angle_alpha   90.00
_cell.angle_beta   90.00
_cell.angle_gamma   90.00
#
_symmetry.space_group_name_H-M   'P 1'
#
loop_
_entity.id
_entity.type
_entity.pdbx_description
1 polymer ?
#
loop_
_entity_poly.entity_id
_entity_poly.type
_entity_poly.pdbx_seq_one_letter_code
_entity_poly.pdbx_strand_id
1 'polypeptide(L)'
;MTHWVNTTHDWAASVDRAHLDAIRADPDDYAPGGVLHLVLEVLAYPDDEAESIGHRGQCAVTLHEDGSISIADNGRGTDTRVDEHGNVVKKPIMATKDLRFFDDPAAPLLPDGHPRRGMSVVAALSDWLIHTNRRANGSWTQRYEQGIPVTALDPIPTDGTTGTTVRFRPSYPGRPDLTPYLRFLHLDVAVSRFG
;
A
#
# COMPACT_ATOMS: atom_id res chain seq x y z
N MET A 1 0.73 9.23 29.92
CA MET A 1 1.30 9.74 28.65
C MET A 1 2.01 8.58 27.96
N THR A 2 1.25 7.76 27.25
CA THR A 2 1.77 6.65 26.45
C THR A 2 2.60 7.25 25.32
N HIS A 3 3.93 7.12 25.43
CA HIS A 3 4.85 7.55 24.40
C HIS A 3 4.53 6.81 23.09
N TRP A 4 4.15 7.58 22.09
CA TRP A 4 3.93 7.16 20.72
C TRP A 4 5.26 6.71 20.10
N VAL A 5 5.64 5.45 20.28
CA VAL A 5 6.77 4.85 19.56
C VAL A 5 6.23 3.81 18.60
N ASN A 6 5.69 4.30 17.48
CA ASN A 6 5.60 3.53 16.23
C ASN A 6 5.39 4.50 15.06
N THR A 7 6.31 5.43 14.88
CA THR A 7 6.15 6.53 13.91
C THR A 7 6.80 6.14 12.60
N THR A 8 6.24 5.13 11.93
CA THR A 8 6.52 4.87 10.51
C THR A 8 6.33 6.13 9.65
N HIS A 9 5.55 7.10 10.14
CA HIS A 9 5.28 8.38 9.51
C HIS A 9 5.26 9.46 10.59
N ASP A 10 5.53 10.71 10.19
CA ASP A 10 5.18 11.88 10.99
C ASP A 10 3.66 12.06 10.96
N TRP A 11 3.04 12.10 12.14
CA TRP A 11 1.60 12.25 12.32
C TRP A 11 1.18 13.71 12.58
N ALA A 12 2.13 14.65 12.61
CA ALA A 12 1.85 16.08 12.77
C ALA A 12 1.03 16.65 11.59
N ALA A 13 1.09 16.02 10.42
CA ALA A 13 0.29 16.34 9.25
C ALA A 13 -0.39 15.09 8.67
N SER A 14 -1.63 15.24 8.22
CA SER A 14 -2.36 14.15 7.53
C SER A 14 -1.96 14.01 6.06
N VAL A 15 -1.40 15.07 5.46
CA VAL A 15 -0.95 15.15 4.07
C VAL A 15 0.27 16.06 3.98
N ASP A 16 1.36 15.57 3.39
CA ASP A 16 2.52 16.37 2.98
C ASP A 16 2.48 16.58 1.47
N ARG A 17 1.97 17.73 1.04
CA ARG A 17 1.81 18.04 -0.39
C ARG A 17 3.14 18.19 -1.11
N ALA A 18 4.15 18.78 -0.45
CA ALA A 18 5.46 18.98 -1.04
C ALA A 18 6.16 17.65 -1.33
N HIS A 19 6.02 16.69 -0.42
CA HIS A 19 6.46 15.30 -0.62
C HIS A 19 5.78 14.65 -1.83
N LEU A 20 4.45 14.72 -1.92
CA LEU A 20 3.71 14.14 -3.04
C LEU A 20 4.04 14.84 -4.38
N ASP A 21 4.24 16.17 -4.35
CA ASP A 21 4.66 16.95 -5.52
C ASP A 21 6.06 16.56 -5.99
N ALA A 22 7.01 16.37 -5.06
CA ALA A 22 8.35 15.90 -5.38
C ALA A 22 8.32 14.53 -6.06
N ILE A 23 7.52 13.58 -5.53
CA ILE A 23 7.35 12.27 -6.13
C ILE A 23 6.88 12.36 -7.58
N ARG A 24 5.87 13.21 -7.84
CA ARG A 24 5.33 13.39 -9.19
C ARG A 24 6.27 14.12 -10.14
N ALA A 25 7.13 14.99 -9.60
CA ALA A 25 8.09 15.74 -10.39
C ALA A 25 9.24 14.86 -10.91
N ASP A 26 9.56 13.77 -10.22
CA ASP A 26 10.65 12.86 -10.57
C ASP A 26 10.26 11.36 -10.43
N PRO A 27 9.30 10.88 -11.22
CA PRO A 27 8.78 9.52 -11.09
C PRO A 27 9.85 8.44 -11.30
N ASP A 28 10.91 8.73 -12.06
CA ASP A 28 11.99 7.78 -12.34
C ASP A 28 12.92 7.60 -11.12
N ASP A 29 13.11 8.63 -10.28
CA ASP A 29 13.86 8.49 -9.02
C ASP A 29 13.09 7.70 -7.95
N TYR A 30 11.77 7.91 -7.88
CA TYR A 30 10.93 7.30 -6.84
C TYR A 30 10.32 5.95 -7.24
N ALA A 31 10.18 5.69 -8.55
CA ALA A 31 9.71 4.42 -9.08
C ALA A 31 10.51 4.04 -10.35
N PRO A 32 11.83 3.75 -10.22
CA PRO A 32 12.70 3.44 -11.36
C PRO A 32 12.25 2.22 -12.19
N GLY A 33 11.54 1.27 -11.59
CA GLY A 33 10.88 0.15 -12.30
C GLY A 33 9.50 0.49 -12.88
N GLY A 34 9.07 1.75 -12.82
CA GLY A 34 7.75 2.21 -13.23
C GLY A 34 6.61 1.45 -12.55
N VAL A 35 5.64 0.98 -13.35
CA VAL A 35 4.45 0.27 -12.82
C VAL A 35 4.83 -1.02 -12.08
N LEU A 36 5.92 -1.70 -12.48
CA LEU A 36 6.41 -2.87 -11.74
C LEU A 36 6.76 -2.49 -10.30
N HIS A 37 7.53 -1.41 -10.12
CA HIS A 37 7.94 -0.94 -8.81
C HIS A 37 6.72 -0.62 -7.93
N LEU A 38 5.70 0.04 -8.50
CA LEU A 38 4.45 0.34 -7.78
C LEU A 38 3.72 -0.94 -7.31
N VAL A 39 3.72 -2.00 -8.13
CA VAL A 39 3.15 -3.30 -7.74
C VAL A 39 3.94 -3.94 -6.60
N LEU A 40 5.27 -3.89 -6.68
CA LEU A 40 6.16 -4.46 -5.66
C LEU A 40 6.05 -3.72 -4.32
N GLU A 41 5.89 -2.40 -4.32
CA GLU A 41 5.62 -1.60 -3.13
C GLU A 41 4.38 -2.07 -2.36
N VAL A 42 3.31 -2.36 -3.09
CA VAL A 42 2.08 -2.88 -2.49
C VAL A 42 2.27 -4.30 -1.98
N LEU A 43 2.93 -5.17 -2.74
CA LEU A 43 3.18 -6.58 -2.37
C LEU A 43 4.13 -6.73 -1.18
N ALA A 44 5.03 -5.77 -0.94
CA ALA A 44 5.92 -5.78 0.22
C ALA A 44 5.14 -5.71 1.54
N TYR A 45 3.96 -5.09 1.57
CA TYR A 45 3.15 -5.00 2.79
C TYR A 45 2.63 -6.37 3.28
N PRO A 46 1.92 -7.18 2.48
CA PRO A 46 1.48 -8.50 2.91
C PRO A 46 2.64 -9.50 3.09
N ASP A 47 3.80 -9.30 2.45
CA ASP A 47 4.99 -10.11 2.73
C ASP A 47 5.57 -9.82 4.14
N ASP A 48 5.74 -8.54 4.50
CA ASP A 48 6.12 -8.14 5.88
C ASP A 48 5.14 -8.69 6.92
N GLU A 49 3.84 -8.64 6.59
CA GLU A 49 2.80 -9.14 7.47
C GLU A 49 2.91 -10.66 7.66
N ALA A 50 3.05 -11.42 6.56
CA ALA A 50 3.24 -12.86 6.56
C ALA A 50 4.50 -13.28 7.34
N GLU A 51 5.61 -12.55 7.16
CA GLU A 51 6.84 -12.72 7.94
C GLU A 51 6.56 -12.57 9.44
N SER A 52 5.87 -11.49 9.83
CA SER A 52 5.64 -11.17 11.25
C SER A 52 4.81 -12.21 12.01
N ILE A 53 3.96 -12.96 11.31
CA ILE A 53 3.13 -14.03 11.89
C ILE A 53 3.72 -15.42 11.71
N GLY A 54 4.84 -15.56 10.99
CA GLY A 54 5.49 -16.84 10.72
C GLY A 54 4.66 -17.78 9.84
N HIS A 55 3.70 -17.25 9.09
CA HIS A 55 2.81 -18.02 8.21
C HIS A 55 2.81 -17.45 6.82
N ARG A 56 2.75 -18.32 5.82
CA ARG A 56 2.76 -17.90 4.42
C ARG A 56 1.42 -17.25 4.05
N GLY A 57 1.48 -16.01 3.57
CA GLY A 57 0.31 -15.26 3.11
C GLY A 57 -0.08 -15.63 1.68
N GLN A 58 -1.31 -15.29 1.28
CA GLN A 58 -1.75 -15.39 -0.10
C GLN A 58 -2.13 -14.00 -0.62
N CYS A 59 -1.72 -13.71 -1.85
CA CYS A 59 -2.07 -12.48 -2.53
C CYS A 59 -2.46 -12.74 -3.98
N ALA A 60 -3.46 -12.01 -4.45
CA ALA A 60 -3.88 -12.01 -5.85
C ALA A 60 -3.60 -10.64 -6.48
N VAL A 61 -2.84 -10.64 -7.57
CA VAL A 61 -2.64 -9.47 -8.44
C VAL A 61 -3.56 -9.61 -9.64
N THR A 62 -4.40 -8.61 -9.88
CA THR A 62 -5.32 -8.56 -11.02
C THR A 62 -4.98 -7.36 -11.90
N LEU A 63 -4.67 -7.63 -13.17
CA LEU A 63 -4.50 -6.61 -14.20
C LEU A 63 -5.84 -6.39 -14.93
N HIS A 64 -6.39 -5.18 -14.82
CA HIS A 64 -7.70 -4.83 -15.39
C HIS A 64 -7.59 -4.19 -16.77
N GLU A 65 -8.67 -4.27 -17.56
CA GLU A 65 -8.75 -3.66 -18.89
C GLU A 65 -8.59 -2.14 -18.89
N ASP A 66 -9.12 -1.47 -17.86
CA ASP A 66 -9.06 -0.03 -17.66
C ASP A 66 -7.64 0.49 -17.31
N GLY A 67 -6.66 -0.41 -17.26
CA GLY A 67 -5.28 -0.13 -16.90
C GLY A 67 -5.04 -0.04 -15.39
N SER A 68 -6.07 -0.26 -14.56
CA SER A 68 -5.88 -0.38 -13.11
C SER A 68 -5.34 -1.76 -12.72
N ILE A 69 -4.77 -1.82 -11.53
CA ILE A 69 -4.21 -3.03 -10.93
C ILE A 69 -4.83 -3.17 -9.55
N SER A 70 -5.38 -4.35 -9.24
CA SER A 70 -5.78 -4.71 -7.87
C SER A 70 -4.76 -5.68 -7.28
N ILE A 71 -4.44 -5.48 -6.01
CA ILE A 71 -3.61 -6.38 -5.21
C ILE A 71 -4.39 -6.65 -3.93
N ALA A 72 -4.78 -7.90 -3.72
CA ALA A 72 -5.62 -8.33 -2.60
C ALA A 72 -4.93 -9.44 -1.81
N ASP A 73 -4.64 -9.19 -0.55
CA ASP A 73 -4.11 -10.18 0.39
C ASP A 73 -5.21 -10.74 1.31
N ASN A 74 -4.91 -11.88 1.95
CA ASN A 74 -5.74 -12.51 2.96
C ASN A 74 -5.19 -12.34 4.38
N GLY A 75 -4.41 -11.28 4.62
CA GLY A 75 -3.81 -11.00 5.93
C GLY A 75 -4.85 -10.62 6.99
N ARG A 76 -4.36 -10.11 8.12
CA ARG A 76 -5.20 -9.51 9.18
C ARG A 76 -5.80 -8.17 8.75
N GLY A 77 -5.27 -7.55 7.69
CA GLY A 77 -5.65 -6.23 7.22
C GLY A 77 -4.83 -5.11 7.88
N THR A 78 -4.82 -3.93 7.25
CA THR A 78 -4.08 -2.76 7.73
C THR A 78 -4.39 -2.47 9.20
N ASP A 79 -3.33 -2.24 9.99
CA ASP A 79 -3.45 -2.19 11.43
C ASP A 79 -4.41 -1.09 11.93
N THR A 80 -5.14 -1.38 13.02
CA THR A 80 -6.12 -0.47 13.64
C THR A 80 -5.80 -0.42 15.10
N ARG A 81 -5.77 0.79 15.67
CA ARG A 81 -5.52 0.98 17.09
C ARG A 81 -6.84 1.10 17.85
N VAL A 82 -6.76 1.03 19.17
CA VAL A 82 -7.87 1.37 20.05
C VAL A 82 -7.41 2.58 20.86
N ASP A 83 -8.24 3.63 20.92
CA ASP A 83 -7.95 4.82 21.71
C ASP A 83 -8.18 4.59 23.21
N GLU A 84 -7.89 5.59 24.05
CA GLU A 84 -8.07 5.52 25.51
C GLU A 84 -9.53 5.29 25.93
N HIS A 85 -10.50 5.49 25.03
CA HIS A 85 -11.93 5.32 25.25
C HIS A 85 -12.47 4.00 24.67
N GLY A 86 -11.61 3.15 24.09
CA GLY A 86 -12.04 1.88 23.50
C GLY A 86 -12.50 1.97 22.05
N ASN A 87 -12.38 3.14 21.38
CA ASN A 87 -12.80 3.29 19.99
C ASN A 87 -11.72 2.81 19.03
N VAL A 88 -12.13 2.12 17.96
CA VAL A 88 -11.23 1.69 16.90
C VAL A 88 -10.79 2.89 16.06
N VAL A 89 -9.48 3.13 16.02
CA VAL A 89 -8.81 4.12 15.17
C VAL A 89 -8.30 3.42 13.92
N LYS A 90 -8.94 3.73 12.78
CA LYS A 90 -8.58 3.22 11.45
C LYS A 90 -7.29 3.90 10.96
N LYS A 91 -6.36 3.13 10.38
CA LYS A 91 -5.10 3.66 9.81
C LYS A 91 -5.22 3.83 8.29
N PRO A 92 -5.15 5.05 7.73
CA PRO A 92 -5.17 5.28 6.29
C PRO A 92 -3.84 4.87 5.64
N ILE A 93 -3.79 4.84 4.30
CA ILE A 93 -2.51 5.08 3.60
C ILE A 93 -2.09 6.50 3.94
N MET A 94 -0.85 6.64 4.42
CA MET A 94 -0.30 7.92 4.80
C MET A 94 0.14 8.69 3.56
N ALA A 95 -0.26 9.94 3.47
CA ALA A 95 0.14 10.87 2.42
C ALA A 95 1.42 11.64 2.79
N THR A 96 2.31 10.98 3.54
CA THR A 96 3.59 11.50 4.05
C THR A 96 4.69 10.47 3.82
N LYS A 97 5.95 10.82 4.11
CA LYS A 97 7.09 9.89 4.00
C LYS A 97 6.97 8.73 4.97
N ASP A 98 7.23 7.50 4.49
CA ASP A 98 7.52 6.39 5.40
C ASP A 98 8.97 6.54 5.89
N LEU A 99 9.11 6.96 7.15
CA LEU A 99 10.38 7.29 7.79
C LEU A 99 11.33 6.09 7.93
N ARG A 100 10.85 4.86 7.69
CA ARG A 100 11.68 3.65 7.72
C ARG A 100 12.44 3.43 6.43
N PHE A 101 11.94 3.94 5.30
CA PHE A 101 12.40 3.50 3.98
C PHE A 101 12.66 4.67 3.01
N PHE A 102 11.87 5.75 3.06
CA PHE A 102 11.81 6.72 1.96
C PHE A 102 13.15 7.41 1.66
N ASP A 103 13.87 7.83 2.70
CA ASP A 103 15.19 8.47 2.61
C ASP A 103 16.27 7.64 3.34
N ASP A 104 16.01 6.35 3.59
CA ASP A 104 16.95 5.47 4.30
C ASP A 104 17.90 4.79 3.30
N PRO A 105 19.22 5.03 3.35
CA PRO A 105 20.19 4.35 2.48
C PRO A 105 20.26 2.83 2.71
N ALA A 106 19.72 2.33 3.83
CA ALA A 106 19.61 0.91 4.16
C ALA A 106 18.18 0.36 3.95
N ALA A 107 17.31 1.08 3.23
CA ALA A 107 15.97 0.61 2.90
C ALA A 107 16.02 -0.78 2.23
N PRO A 108 15.12 -1.72 2.61
CA PRO A 108 15.03 -3.02 1.98
C PRO A 108 14.85 -2.90 0.47
N LEU A 109 15.55 -3.74 -0.30
CA LEU A 109 15.38 -3.80 -1.74
C LEU A 109 14.15 -4.62 -2.10
N LEU A 110 13.38 -4.11 -3.05
CA LEU A 110 12.30 -4.86 -3.70
C LEU A 110 12.87 -5.84 -4.73
N PRO A 111 12.08 -6.81 -5.23
CA PRO A 111 12.54 -7.80 -6.21
C PRO A 111 13.10 -7.24 -7.53
N ASP A 112 12.81 -5.98 -7.86
CA ASP A 112 13.39 -5.27 -9.01
C ASP A 112 14.80 -4.69 -8.73
N GLY A 113 15.30 -4.84 -7.50
CA GLY A 113 16.62 -4.36 -7.06
C GLY A 113 16.63 -2.91 -6.57
N HIS A 114 15.48 -2.25 -6.49
CA HIS A 114 15.37 -0.85 -6.08
C HIS A 114 14.91 -0.71 -4.61
N PRO A 115 15.33 0.36 -3.92
CA PRO A 115 14.96 0.57 -2.52
C PRO A 115 13.47 0.79 -2.40
N ARG A 116 12.87 0.19 -1.37
CA ARG A 116 11.50 0.47 -0.96
C ARG A 116 11.36 1.93 -0.54
N ARG A 117 10.30 2.58 -0.99
CA ARG A 117 9.90 3.97 -0.69
C ARG A 117 8.57 4.02 0.05
N GLY A 118 7.66 3.07 -0.21
CA GLY A 118 6.38 2.92 0.47
C GLY A 118 5.15 3.45 -0.29
N MET A 119 3.99 3.25 0.34
CA MET A 119 2.67 3.46 -0.28
C MET A 119 2.35 4.89 -0.72
N SER A 120 3.04 5.91 -0.17
CA SER A 120 2.85 7.29 -0.64
C SER A 120 3.37 7.50 -2.07
N VAL A 121 4.36 6.73 -2.52
CA VAL A 121 4.81 6.71 -3.93
C VAL A 121 3.72 6.14 -4.83
N VAL A 122 3.17 4.98 -4.46
CA VAL A 122 2.07 4.33 -5.22
C VAL A 122 0.87 5.28 -5.33
N ALA A 123 0.48 5.91 -4.22
CA ALA A 123 -0.65 6.82 -4.21
C ALA A 123 -0.37 8.10 -5.02
N ALA A 124 0.83 8.69 -4.91
CA ALA A 124 1.21 9.91 -5.62
C ALA A 124 1.31 9.72 -7.14
N LEU A 125 1.82 8.57 -7.59
CA LEU A 125 2.00 8.22 -9.01
C LEU A 125 0.77 7.54 -9.63
N SER A 126 -0.37 7.53 -8.94
CA SER A 126 -1.64 7.03 -9.46
C SER A 126 -2.64 8.15 -9.72
N ASP A 127 -3.37 8.08 -10.84
CA ASP A 127 -4.55 8.93 -11.10
C ASP A 127 -5.54 8.80 -9.93
N TRP A 128 -5.72 7.56 -9.48
CA TRP A 128 -6.46 7.24 -8.27
C TRP A 128 -5.98 5.95 -7.63
N LEU A 129 -6.20 5.84 -6.33
CA LEU A 129 -5.99 4.65 -5.52
C LEU A 129 -7.19 4.45 -4.59
N ILE A 130 -7.65 3.21 -4.45
CA ILE A 130 -8.67 2.79 -3.50
C ILE A 130 -8.03 1.77 -2.56
N HIS A 131 -8.02 2.10 -1.27
CA HIS A 131 -7.59 1.20 -0.21
C HIS A 131 -8.82 0.67 0.52
N THR A 132 -8.99 -0.64 0.49
CA THR A 132 -10.06 -1.34 1.20
C THR A 132 -9.43 -2.25 2.25
N ASN A 133 -9.83 -2.06 3.50
CA ASN A 133 -9.33 -2.84 4.62
C ASN A 133 -10.48 -3.65 5.24
N ARG A 134 -10.30 -4.96 5.36
CA ARG A 134 -11.27 -5.90 5.91
C ARG A 134 -10.76 -6.46 7.24
N ARG A 135 -11.52 -6.21 8.33
CA ARG A 135 -11.19 -6.71 9.68
C ARG A 135 -12.46 -7.03 10.47
N ALA A 136 -12.36 -7.97 11.41
CA ALA A 136 -13.45 -8.36 12.29
C ALA A 136 -13.98 -7.19 13.16
N ASN A 137 -13.11 -6.23 13.49
CA ASN A 137 -13.43 -5.07 14.32
C ASN A 137 -13.82 -3.80 13.53
N GLY A 138 -14.04 -3.92 12.22
CA GLY A 138 -14.56 -2.83 11.39
C GLY A 138 -13.83 -2.65 10.06
N SER A 139 -14.52 -2.98 8.98
CA SER A 139 -14.03 -2.80 7.61
C SER A 139 -14.28 -1.39 7.09
N TRP A 140 -13.41 -0.91 6.21
CA TRP A 140 -13.54 0.42 5.61
C TRP A 140 -12.86 0.54 4.25
N THR A 141 -13.18 1.60 3.53
CA THR A 141 -12.53 1.97 2.28
C THR A 141 -12.20 3.46 2.25
N GLN A 142 -11.16 3.83 1.50
CA GLN A 142 -10.80 5.22 1.25
C GLN A 142 -10.23 5.37 -0.15
N ARG A 143 -10.65 6.44 -0.82
CA ARG A 143 -10.15 6.84 -2.14
C ARG A 143 -9.14 7.97 -2.02
N TYR A 144 -8.12 7.90 -2.85
CA TYR A 144 -7.07 8.88 -3.03
C TYR A 144 -6.98 9.27 -4.50
N GLU A 145 -6.65 10.53 -4.76
CA GLU A 145 -6.35 11.05 -6.09
C GLU A 145 -5.01 11.78 -6.01
N GLN A 146 -4.04 11.35 -6.80
CA GLN A 146 -2.66 11.87 -6.75
C GLN A 146 -2.08 11.91 -5.32
N GLY A 147 -2.33 10.85 -4.55
CA GLY A 147 -1.85 10.70 -3.17
C GLY A 147 -2.67 11.42 -2.10
N ILE A 148 -3.66 12.23 -2.48
CA ILE A 148 -4.47 13.01 -1.53
C ILE A 148 -5.77 12.24 -1.25
N PRO A 149 -6.14 12.00 0.02
CA PRO A 149 -7.43 11.38 0.34
C PRO A 149 -8.59 12.30 -0.09
N VAL A 150 -9.51 11.76 -0.88
CA VAL A 150 -10.70 12.48 -1.39
C VAL A 150 -12.01 11.99 -0.76
N THR A 151 -11.97 10.90 -0.01
CA THR A 151 -13.07 10.42 0.83
C THR A 151 -12.63 10.27 2.28
N ALA A 152 -13.59 10.14 3.18
CA ALA A 152 -13.32 9.71 4.55
C ALA A 152 -12.94 8.21 4.57
N LEU A 153 -12.64 7.69 5.76
CA LEU A 153 -12.50 6.26 6.02
C LEU A 153 -13.90 5.63 6.11
N ASP A 154 -14.56 5.50 4.97
CA ASP A 154 -15.97 5.10 4.87
C ASP A 154 -16.15 3.65 5.32
N PRO A 155 -17.09 3.37 6.25
CA PRO A 155 -17.36 2.00 6.69
C PRO A 155 -17.96 1.17 5.55
N ILE A 156 -17.56 -0.09 5.47
CA ILE A 156 -18.15 -1.07 4.54
C ILE A 156 -18.65 -2.29 5.31
N PRO A 157 -19.68 -3.01 4.81
CA PRO A 157 -20.18 -4.21 5.46
C PRO A 157 -19.09 -5.25 5.64
N THR A 158 -19.10 -5.94 6.78
CA THR A 158 -18.28 -7.14 6.98
C THR A 158 -18.86 -8.30 6.17
N ASP A 159 -17.99 -9.17 5.69
CA ASP A 159 -18.34 -10.36 4.89
C ASP A 159 -17.70 -11.63 5.43
N GLY A 160 -17.18 -11.58 6.67
CA GLY A 160 -16.46 -12.68 7.31
C GLY A 160 -15.01 -12.85 6.86
N THR A 161 -14.50 -11.98 5.98
CA THR A 161 -13.12 -12.02 5.50
C THR A 161 -12.22 -11.00 6.21
N THR A 162 -10.91 -11.22 6.12
CA THR A 162 -9.87 -10.26 6.52
C THR A 162 -8.87 -10.06 5.39
N GLY A 163 -8.17 -8.92 5.43
CA GLY A 163 -7.10 -8.62 4.48
C GLY A 163 -7.19 -7.20 3.95
N THR A 164 -6.23 -6.86 3.10
CA THR A 164 -6.18 -5.56 2.43
C THR A 164 -6.36 -5.74 0.93
N THR A 165 -7.09 -4.82 0.30
CA THR A 165 -7.12 -4.67 -1.15
C THR A 165 -6.72 -3.25 -1.52
N VAL A 166 -5.66 -3.13 -2.31
CA VAL A 166 -5.28 -1.87 -2.95
C VAL A 166 -5.58 -2.00 -4.43
N ARG A 167 -6.45 -1.14 -4.94
CA ARG A 167 -6.67 -0.98 -6.38
C ARG A 167 -6.21 0.40 -6.81
N PHE A 168 -5.35 0.49 -7.80
CA PHE A 168 -4.82 1.77 -8.27
C PHE A 168 -4.73 1.82 -9.79
N ARG A 169 -4.85 3.03 -10.34
CA ARG A 169 -4.59 3.29 -11.76
C ARG A 169 -3.33 4.15 -11.87
N PRO A 170 -2.21 3.61 -12.35
CA PRO A 170 -0.99 4.38 -12.57
C PRO A 170 -1.26 5.58 -13.50
N SER A 171 -0.62 6.71 -13.23
CA SER A 171 -0.77 7.95 -14.05
C SER A 171 -0.07 7.86 -15.41
N TYR A 172 0.73 6.81 -15.61
CA TYR A 172 1.45 6.52 -16.84
C TYR A 172 1.12 5.10 -17.31
N PRO A 173 1.06 4.88 -18.64
CA PRO A 173 0.73 3.57 -19.18
C PRO A 173 1.81 2.55 -18.84
N GLY A 174 1.40 1.35 -18.46
CA GLY A 174 2.32 0.24 -18.26
C GLY A 174 1.57 -1.07 -17.98
N ARG A 175 2.02 -2.15 -18.62
CA ARG A 175 1.60 -3.51 -18.31
C ARG A 175 2.86 -4.32 -18.02
N PRO A 176 3.39 -4.25 -16.80
CA PRO A 176 4.66 -4.91 -16.48
C PRO A 176 4.52 -6.42 -16.66
N ASP A 177 5.59 -7.07 -17.10
CA ASP A 177 5.73 -8.51 -16.91
C ASP A 177 6.13 -8.74 -15.45
N LEU A 178 5.16 -9.21 -14.66
CA LEU A 178 5.35 -9.44 -13.24
C LEU A 178 6.08 -10.76 -12.97
N THR A 179 5.95 -11.76 -13.85
CA THR A 179 6.34 -13.15 -13.60
C THR A 179 7.75 -13.34 -13.01
N PRO A 180 8.80 -12.63 -13.48
CA PRO A 180 10.14 -12.81 -12.90
C PRO A 180 10.32 -12.22 -11.49
N TYR A 181 9.41 -11.34 -11.05
CA TYR A 181 9.55 -10.53 -9.84
C TYR A 181 8.64 -10.95 -8.66
N LEU A 182 7.81 -11.98 -8.84
CA LEU A 182 6.83 -12.40 -7.82
C LEU A 182 7.35 -13.43 -6.81
N ARG A 183 8.68 -13.56 -6.69
CA ARG A 183 9.30 -14.48 -5.72
C ARG A 183 9.48 -13.77 -4.38
N PHE A 184 8.41 -13.74 -3.61
CA PHE A 184 8.42 -13.29 -2.22
C PHE A 184 8.70 -14.47 -1.27
N LEU A 185 9.40 -14.20 -0.17
CA LEU A 185 9.81 -15.22 0.79
C LEU A 185 8.61 -15.78 1.57
N HIS A 186 7.68 -14.90 1.96
CA HIS A 186 6.58 -15.21 2.86
C HIS A 186 5.21 -15.10 2.18
N LEU A 187 5.17 -14.78 0.89
CA LEU A 187 3.93 -14.56 0.15
C LEU A 187 3.81 -15.49 -1.07
N ASP A 188 2.63 -16.12 -1.22
CA ASP A 188 2.19 -16.74 -2.46
C ASP A 188 1.43 -15.74 -3.31
N VAL A 189 1.93 -15.46 -4.52
CA VAL A 189 1.31 -14.48 -5.41
C VAL A 189 0.72 -15.16 -6.65
N ALA A 190 -0.59 -15.04 -6.82
CA ALA A 190 -1.29 -15.41 -8.04
C ALA A 190 -1.52 -14.18 -8.93
N VAL A 191 -1.39 -14.32 -10.25
CA VAL A 191 -1.67 -13.24 -11.20
C VAL A 191 -2.82 -13.64 -12.12
N SER A 192 -3.80 -12.76 -12.24
CA SER A 192 -4.88 -12.85 -13.23
C SER A 192 -4.88 -11.64 -14.15
N ARG A 193 -5.34 -11.86 -15.38
CA ARG A 193 -5.59 -10.81 -16.37
C ARG A 193 -7.06 -10.90 -16.75
N PHE A 194 -7.80 -9.82 -16.59
CA PHE A 194 -9.11 -9.68 -17.22
C PHE A 194 -8.93 -8.90 -18.51
N GLY A 195 -9.50 -9.42 -19.59
CA GLY A 195 -9.44 -8.88 -20.94
C GLY A 195 -10.69 -9.28 -21.70
#